data_AF-A0A956AFM6-F1
#
_entry.id   AF-A0A956AFM6-F1
#
_cell.length_a   1.000
_cell.length_b   1.000
_cell.length_c   1.000
_cell.angle_alpha   90.00
_cell.angle_beta   90.00
_cell.angle_gamma   90.00
#
_symmetry.space_group_name_H-M   'P 1'
#
loop_
_entity.id
_entity.type
_entity.pdbx_description
1 polymer ?
#
loop_
_entity_poly.entity_id
_entity_poly.type
_entity_poly.pdbx_seq_one_letter_code
_entity_poly.pdbx_strand_id
1 'polypeptide(L)'
;MSRPLLISAALLAATPALAVDSVTSASRREQRTGTENAAVWIVGRGFVDGVQVVVSGDGVQPVAGRAPEVVPEAERIDGGRGDGIAYFFSIAPGATLGPRDITVTGPDGSMATGRGLLEILPGDPAPPDPMDPDPMDPDPMDPDPMDPDPVDPVPEPPPPQQGVVTEVTRASPRAGEQGAQVNVWIAGRSFTDGLDVKFSQPGIGPASFRGEALAYGIVRNAESERGEYDGIQYYMRIAPETPVGPVDVTVTGQGGSTATGRGIFQVVAPGEEPPPLPGAGDVDEITGASPRAVRAGRNVAVWMWGEGFAEGAEVTFGAPGVELVAPSEVVEEAQNNPGYAGVRNYLKIAADAAPGPVPVTIRNPNGTQATHPGLFEIVPGSGAAPGAPGAPGGGVNNPSAVGDGGPCPDEQTSVEAVVRVVPAVLEPGTTVNVAIVGRAFACGANVIIPGGGLTPAAEPRLVHDADDPLETTLFWKLTVAPDATPGPRDVTVINPNNTSKTLPAAFSIGTGSARSANAGVAFCRAQPGRDAPGAPWLLLGLLALRRRKSR
;
A
#
# COMPACT_ATOMS: atom_id res chain seq x y z
N MET A 1 23.04 -53.00 58.43
CA MET A 1 23.77 -52.31 57.35
C MET A 1 22.75 -51.61 56.47
N SER A 2 22.40 -50.37 56.83
CA SER A 2 21.40 -49.57 56.11
C SER A 2 22.11 -48.58 55.19
N ARG A 3 21.89 -48.71 53.88
CA ARG A 3 22.43 -47.79 52.87
C ARG A 3 21.60 -46.50 52.87
N PRO A 4 22.22 -45.30 52.84
CA PRO A 4 21.47 -44.06 52.72
C PRO A 4 21.09 -43.84 51.25
N LEU A 5 19.84 -43.42 51.04
CA LEU A 5 19.31 -42.98 49.77
C LEU A 5 19.85 -41.56 49.50
N LEU A 6 20.69 -41.40 48.47
CA LEU A 6 21.11 -40.10 47.97
C LEU A 6 20.00 -39.53 47.09
N ILE A 7 19.25 -38.57 47.63
CA ILE A 7 18.31 -37.76 46.87
C ILE A 7 19.14 -36.65 46.20
N SER A 8 19.33 -36.77 44.88
CA SER A 8 19.89 -35.69 44.07
C SER A 8 18.90 -34.53 44.02
N ALA A 9 19.22 -33.45 44.72
CA ALA A 9 18.54 -32.17 44.54
C ALA A 9 18.95 -31.59 43.18
N ALA A 10 18.07 -31.67 42.20
CA ALA A 10 18.18 -30.90 40.97
C ALA A 10 18.00 -29.43 41.32
N LEU A 11 19.10 -28.68 41.28
CA LEU A 11 19.10 -27.23 41.40
C LEU A 11 18.46 -26.67 40.11
N LEU A 12 17.16 -26.37 40.14
CA LEU A 12 16.52 -25.57 39.09
C LEU A 12 17.18 -24.18 39.13
N ALA A 13 18.01 -23.87 38.14
CA ALA A 13 18.41 -22.50 37.89
C ALA A 13 17.16 -21.72 37.48
N ALA A 14 16.69 -20.84 38.35
CA ALA A 14 15.66 -19.88 38.00
C ALA A 14 16.21 -18.99 36.88
N THR A 15 15.67 -19.13 35.67
CA THR A 15 15.83 -18.12 34.63
C THR A 15 15.36 -16.79 35.22
N PRO A 16 16.17 -15.72 35.14
CA PRO A 16 15.77 -14.42 35.67
C PRO A 16 14.44 -14.04 35.01
N ALA A 17 13.43 -13.72 35.82
CA ALA A 17 12.19 -13.16 35.31
C ALA A 17 12.56 -11.91 34.50
N LEU A 18 12.12 -11.86 33.24
CA LEU A 18 12.35 -10.70 32.38
C LEU A 18 11.54 -9.54 32.97
N ALA A 19 12.24 -8.51 33.43
CA ALA A 19 11.64 -7.27 33.91
C ALA A 19 11.14 -6.45 32.72
N VAL A 20 10.03 -5.73 32.91
CA VAL A 20 9.56 -4.69 31.98
C VAL A 20 10.65 -3.63 31.87
N ASP A 21 11.23 -3.49 30.68
CA ASP A 21 12.40 -2.65 30.41
C ASP A 21 12.00 -1.29 29.85
N SER A 22 11.13 -1.28 28.82
CA SER A 22 10.75 -0.03 28.15
C SER A 22 9.36 -0.08 27.53
N VAL A 23 8.76 1.11 27.37
CA VAL A 23 7.53 1.35 26.60
C VAL A 23 7.82 2.49 25.64
N THR A 24 7.85 2.20 24.33
CA THR A 24 8.42 3.09 23.32
C THR A 24 7.38 3.72 22.40
N SER A 25 6.26 3.03 22.15
CA SER A 25 5.19 3.58 21.30
C SER A 25 3.85 2.93 21.59
N ALA A 26 2.79 3.57 21.08
CA ALA A 26 1.45 3.04 21.04
C ALA A 26 0.84 3.29 19.64
N SER A 27 0.07 2.33 19.12
CA SER A 27 -0.75 2.55 17.91
C SER A 27 -1.92 3.48 18.20
N ARG A 28 -2.59 4.01 17.16
CA ARG A 28 -3.78 4.88 17.28
C ARG A 28 -3.62 5.91 18.41
N ARG A 29 -2.63 6.80 18.23
CA ARG A 29 -2.22 7.78 19.23
C ARG A 29 -3.34 8.74 19.62
N GLU A 30 -4.37 8.90 18.80
CA GLU A 30 -5.52 9.76 19.09
C GLU A 30 -6.76 8.91 19.43
N GLN A 31 -7.46 9.27 20.51
CA GLN A 31 -8.71 8.64 20.91
C GLN A 31 -9.71 9.69 21.37
N ARG A 32 -11.00 9.43 21.23
CA ARG A 32 -12.06 10.39 21.56
C ARG A 32 -12.75 10.09 22.88
N THR A 33 -13.26 11.12 23.55
CA THR A 33 -14.13 10.89 24.71
C THR A 33 -15.44 10.22 24.29
N GLY A 34 -15.96 9.34 25.15
CA GLY A 34 -17.18 8.57 24.89
C GLY A 34 -16.95 7.22 24.20
N THR A 35 -15.72 6.83 23.90
CA THR A 35 -15.41 5.52 23.30
C THR A 35 -15.49 4.39 24.33
N GLU A 36 -16.33 3.38 24.11
CA GLU A 36 -16.55 2.30 25.09
C GLU A 36 -15.57 1.10 24.97
N ASN A 37 -14.90 0.94 23.83
CA ASN A 37 -14.00 -0.20 23.57
C ASN A 37 -12.84 0.21 22.65
N ALA A 38 -12.08 1.22 23.06
CA ALA A 38 -10.87 1.63 22.39
C ALA A 38 -9.83 0.50 22.49
N ALA A 39 -9.07 0.30 21.41
CA ALA A 39 -8.02 -0.69 21.31
C ALA A 39 -6.70 0.00 20.96
N VAL A 40 -5.65 -0.33 21.72
CA VAL A 40 -4.31 0.17 21.47
C VAL A 40 -3.30 -0.97 21.49
N TRP A 41 -2.31 -0.86 20.60
CA TRP A 41 -1.15 -1.72 20.59
C TRP A 41 0.01 -0.98 21.25
N ILE A 42 0.56 -1.51 22.35
CA ILE A 42 1.67 -0.89 23.08
C ILE A 42 2.95 -1.65 22.74
N VAL A 43 3.99 -0.94 22.32
CA VAL A 43 5.29 -1.51 21.94
C VAL A 43 6.33 -1.18 23.01
N GLY A 44 7.18 -2.16 23.31
CA GLY A 44 8.25 -2.02 24.27
C GLY A 44 9.14 -3.25 24.32
N ARG A 45 9.83 -3.44 25.45
CA ARG A 45 10.68 -4.61 25.70
C ARG A 45 10.45 -5.17 27.10
N GLY A 46 10.55 -6.50 27.22
CA GLY A 46 10.45 -7.18 28.52
C GLY A 46 9.00 -7.36 29.00
N PHE A 47 8.03 -7.36 28.09
CA PHE A 47 6.64 -7.67 28.45
C PHE A 47 6.48 -9.17 28.68
N VAL A 48 5.77 -9.53 29.75
CA VAL A 48 5.50 -10.92 30.14
C VAL A 48 4.04 -11.07 30.51
N ASP A 49 3.49 -12.28 30.38
CA ASP A 49 2.09 -12.53 30.75
C ASP A 49 1.78 -12.06 32.18
N GLY A 50 0.62 -11.41 32.34
CA GLY A 50 0.19 -10.85 33.63
C GLY A 50 0.63 -9.40 33.89
N VAL A 51 1.17 -8.70 32.88
CA VAL A 51 1.39 -7.25 32.95
C VAL A 51 0.11 -6.48 33.26
N GLN A 52 0.25 -5.39 34.00
CA GLN A 52 -0.78 -4.38 34.20
C GLN A 52 -0.47 -3.17 33.34
N VAL A 53 -1.50 -2.59 32.73
CA VAL A 53 -1.40 -1.36 31.94
C VAL A 53 -2.25 -0.29 32.59
N VAL A 54 -1.66 0.89 32.80
CA VAL A 54 -2.32 2.08 33.31
C VAL A 54 -2.11 3.23 32.32
N VAL A 55 -3.21 3.81 31.85
CA VAL A 55 -3.21 5.06 31.10
C VAL A 55 -3.43 6.19 32.10
N SER A 56 -2.57 7.21 32.06
CA SER A 56 -2.72 8.39 32.92
C SER A 56 -4.03 9.15 32.67
N GLY A 57 -4.41 10.04 33.60
CA GLY A 57 -5.57 10.92 33.47
C GLY A 57 -6.90 10.29 33.89
N ASP A 58 -7.86 11.15 34.26
CA ASP A 58 -9.18 10.71 34.69
C ASP A 58 -10.08 10.34 33.51
N GLY A 59 -10.97 9.37 33.75
CA GLY A 59 -11.97 8.94 32.78
C GLY A 59 -11.51 7.89 31.77
N VAL A 60 -10.28 7.38 31.89
CA VAL A 60 -9.81 6.20 31.12
C VAL A 60 -9.83 4.98 32.03
N GLN A 61 -10.49 3.91 31.62
CA GLN A 61 -10.63 2.69 32.42
C GLN A 61 -10.41 1.44 31.56
N PRO A 62 -9.74 0.38 32.07
CA PRO A 62 -9.64 -0.88 31.34
C PRO A 62 -11.03 -1.47 31.11
N VAL A 63 -11.24 -2.10 29.94
CA VAL A 63 -12.50 -2.81 29.68
C VAL A 63 -12.60 -4.00 30.62
N ALA A 64 -13.69 -4.06 31.39
CA ALA A 64 -13.92 -5.11 32.37
C ALA A 64 -13.91 -6.49 31.71
N GLY A 65 -13.16 -7.43 32.30
CA GLY A 65 -13.04 -8.80 31.79
C GLY A 65 -12.06 -8.98 30.64
N ARG A 66 -11.35 -7.92 30.21
CA ARG A 66 -10.35 -7.99 29.14
C ARG A 66 -8.98 -7.56 29.66
N ALA A 67 -8.20 -8.54 30.12
CA ALA A 67 -6.84 -8.30 30.59
C ALA A 67 -5.90 -7.90 29.43
N PRO A 68 -4.83 -7.14 29.70
CA PRO A 68 -3.79 -6.90 28.71
C PRO A 68 -3.20 -8.23 28.25
N GLU A 69 -3.15 -8.43 26.93
CA GLU A 69 -2.61 -9.65 26.33
C GLU A 69 -1.21 -9.34 25.80
N VAL A 70 -0.20 -10.00 26.37
CA VAL A 70 1.15 -9.95 25.82
C VAL A 70 1.17 -10.87 24.62
N VAL A 71 1.60 -10.32 23.50
CA VAL A 71 1.83 -11.08 22.28
C VAL A 71 3.35 -11.09 22.09
N PRO A 72 4.00 -12.21 22.44
CA PRO A 72 5.42 -12.37 22.22
C PRO A 72 5.68 -12.25 20.72
N GLU A 73 6.66 -11.44 20.33
CA GLU A 73 7.14 -11.41 18.95
C GLU A 73 6.03 -11.17 17.91
N ALA A 74 5.08 -10.28 18.23
CA ALA A 74 3.87 -10.10 17.45
C ALA A 74 4.13 -9.78 15.96
N GLU A 75 3.44 -10.51 15.09
CA GLU A 75 3.17 -10.08 13.72
C GLU A 75 2.50 -8.69 13.77
N ARG A 76 3.26 -7.65 13.44
CA ARG A 76 2.70 -6.33 13.17
C ARG A 76 1.70 -6.43 12.02
N ILE A 77 0.52 -5.81 12.16
CA ILE A 77 -0.32 -5.46 10.99
C ILE A 77 0.41 -4.44 10.08
N ASP A 78 1.41 -3.74 10.61
CA ASP A 78 2.22 -2.72 9.94
C ASP A 78 3.68 -3.15 9.60
N GLY A 79 4.16 -4.36 9.93
CA GLY A 79 5.51 -4.92 9.64
C GLY A 79 6.73 -4.37 10.43
N GLY A 80 6.98 -4.81 11.67
CA GLY A 80 8.11 -4.35 12.51
C GLY A 80 8.19 -5.13 13.82
N ARG A 81 9.36 -5.12 14.50
CA ARG A 81 9.71 -6.06 15.58
C ARG A 81 9.68 -5.45 16.98
N GLY A 82 9.05 -6.16 17.93
CA GLY A 82 9.08 -5.93 19.39
C GLY A 82 7.99 -6.75 20.09
N ASP A 83 8.18 -7.08 21.38
CA ASP A 83 7.08 -7.60 22.20
C ASP A 83 6.01 -6.53 22.31
N GLY A 84 4.75 -6.90 22.15
CA GLY A 84 3.66 -5.93 22.22
C GLY A 84 2.51 -6.37 23.11
N ILE A 85 1.73 -5.40 23.55
CA ILE A 85 0.55 -5.62 24.38
C ILE A 85 -0.68 -5.14 23.62
N ALA A 86 -1.64 -6.03 23.41
CA ALA A 86 -2.99 -5.64 23.03
C ALA A 86 -3.75 -5.19 24.28
N TYR A 87 -4.12 -3.91 24.32
CA TYR A 87 -4.81 -3.31 25.46
C TYR A 87 -6.14 -2.67 25.04
N PHE A 88 -7.18 -2.91 25.83
CA PHE A 88 -8.54 -2.42 25.59
C PHE A 88 -9.03 -1.60 26.78
N PHE A 89 -9.59 -0.43 26.48
CA PHE A 89 -10.05 0.53 27.49
C PHE A 89 -11.27 1.32 27.01
N SER A 90 -11.99 1.90 27.96
CA SER A 90 -13.07 2.86 27.72
C SER A 90 -12.62 4.26 28.13
N ILE A 91 -13.17 5.26 27.44
CA ILE A 91 -12.93 6.67 27.67
C ILE A 91 -14.27 7.32 27.96
N ALA A 92 -14.48 7.76 29.20
CA ALA A 92 -15.70 8.43 29.59
C ALA A 92 -15.93 9.72 28.76
N PRO A 93 -17.18 10.12 28.48
CA PRO A 93 -17.48 11.38 27.78
C PRO A 93 -16.85 12.62 28.42
N GLY A 94 -16.67 12.60 29.75
CA GLY A 94 -16.01 13.64 30.53
C GLY A 94 -14.54 13.36 30.89
N ALA A 95 -13.88 12.43 30.19
CA ALA A 95 -12.46 12.19 30.39
C ALA A 95 -11.66 13.47 30.12
N THR A 96 -10.55 13.64 30.85
CA THR A 96 -9.69 14.81 30.63
C THR A 96 -9.18 14.76 29.18
N LEU A 97 -8.93 15.92 28.54
CA LEU A 97 -8.36 15.99 27.18
C LEU A 97 -6.82 16.09 27.18
N GLY A 98 -6.17 15.84 26.05
CA GLY A 98 -4.74 16.00 25.82
C GLY A 98 -3.91 14.71 26.02
N PRO A 99 -2.57 14.84 26.03
CA PRO A 99 -1.64 13.70 25.99
C PRO A 99 -1.67 12.89 27.29
N ARG A 100 -1.50 11.58 27.16
CA ARG A 100 -1.47 10.58 28.22
C ARG A 100 -0.24 9.70 28.10
N ASP A 101 0.37 9.51 29.25
CA ASP A 101 1.40 8.53 29.47
C ASP A 101 0.75 7.15 29.66
N ILE A 102 1.45 6.12 29.20
CA ILE A 102 1.09 4.71 29.39
C ILE A 102 2.17 4.08 30.24
N THR A 103 1.77 3.52 31.38
CA THR A 103 2.66 2.78 32.29
C THR A 103 2.33 1.30 32.23
N VAL A 104 3.34 0.48 32.00
CA VAL A 104 3.26 -0.98 32.03
C VAL A 104 4.01 -1.46 33.27
N THR A 105 3.37 -2.30 34.08
CA THR A 105 3.93 -2.90 35.30
C THR A 105 3.95 -4.41 35.17
N GLY A 106 5.12 -5.02 35.27
CA GLY A 106 5.31 -6.47 35.26
C GLY A 106 4.81 -7.13 36.55
N PRO A 107 4.54 -8.45 36.52
CA PRO A 107 4.13 -9.21 37.71
C PRO A 107 5.21 -9.28 38.80
N ASP A 108 6.48 -9.01 38.44
CA ASP A 108 7.61 -8.88 39.36
C ASP A 108 7.71 -7.48 40.01
N GLY A 109 6.84 -6.55 39.64
CA GLY A 109 6.83 -5.16 40.10
C GLY A 109 7.73 -4.21 39.31
N SER A 110 8.43 -4.69 38.28
CA SER A 110 9.14 -3.83 37.33
C SER A 110 8.15 -2.93 36.57
N MET A 111 8.56 -1.73 36.19
CA MET A 111 7.68 -0.81 35.47
C MET A 111 8.41 0.08 34.48
N ALA A 112 7.74 0.39 33.37
CA ALA A 112 8.20 1.37 32.40
C ALA A 112 7.03 2.26 31.96
N THR A 113 7.33 3.54 31.70
CA THR A 113 6.33 4.53 31.28
C THR A 113 6.74 5.16 29.96
N GLY A 114 5.89 5.03 28.95
CA GLY A 114 5.97 5.78 27.71
C GLY A 114 5.18 7.07 27.84
N ARG A 115 5.82 8.22 27.55
CA ARG A 115 5.22 9.55 27.76
C ARG A 115 4.48 10.04 26.53
N GLY A 116 3.29 10.60 26.72
CA GLY A 116 2.47 11.20 25.66
C GLY A 116 2.21 10.26 24.49
N LEU A 117 2.06 8.96 24.76
CA LEU A 117 1.86 7.94 23.73
C LEU A 117 0.41 7.89 23.21
N LEU A 118 -0.52 8.49 23.96
CA LEU A 118 -1.93 8.59 23.62
C LEU A 118 -2.36 10.05 23.80
N GLU A 119 -3.33 10.53 23.03
CA GLU A 119 -3.93 11.85 23.13
C GLU A 119 -5.46 11.69 23.14
N ILE A 120 -6.10 12.25 24.17
CA ILE A 120 -7.55 12.23 24.32
C ILE A 120 -8.15 13.50 23.72
N LEU A 121 -8.91 13.34 22.66
CA LEU A 121 -9.62 14.38 21.93
C LEU A 121 -11.10 14.44 22.34
N PRO A 122 -11.78 15.59 22.11
CA PRO A 122 -13.22 15.67 22.31
C PRO A 122 -13.98 14.62 21.49
N GLY A 123 -15.00 14.02 22.09
CA GLY A 123 -16.01 13.23 21.38
C GLY A 123 -16.76 14.07 20.35
N ASP A 124 -17.25 13.42 19.29
CA ASP A 124 -18.00 14.10 18.24
C ASP A 124 -19.36 14.60 18.79
N PRO A 125 -19.81 15.79 18.40
CA PRO A 125 -21.15 16.25 18.76
C PRO A 125 -22.18 15.27 18.19
N ALA A 126 -23.19 14.91 18.99
CA ALA A 126 -24.26 14.05 18.53
C ALA A 126 -24.87 14.62 17.23
N PRO A 127 -25.06 13.79 16.19
CA PRO A 127 -25.64 14.26 14.94
C PRO A 127 -27.03 14.87 15.22
N PRO A 128 -27.38 15.99 14.57
CA PRO A 128 -28.72 16.56 14.71
C PRO A 128 -29.76 15.52 14.27
N ASP A 129 -30.90 15.47 14.97
CA ASP A 129 -31.98 14.53 14.66
C ASP A 129 -32.32 14.56 13.17
N PRO A 130 -32.40 13.40 12.50
CA PRO A 130 -32.64 13.33 11.07
C PRO A 130 -34.01 13.94 10.74
N MET A 131 -34.03 14.93 9.84
CA MET A 131 -35.26 15.39 9.22
C MET A 131 -35.77 14.30 8.29
N ASP A 132 -36.99 13.82 8.55
CA ASP A 132 -37.70 12.79 7.79
C ASP A 132 -37.88 13.23 6.33
N PRO A 133 -37.22 12.60 5.34
CA PRO A 133 -37.39 12.96 3.95
C PRO A 133 -38.65 12.30 3.36
N ASP A 134 -39.55 13.11 2.82
CA ASP A 134 -40.72 12.63 2.08
C ASP A 134 -40.32 11.69 0.92
N PRO A 135 -41.13 10.65 0.63
CA PRO A 135 -40.81 9.66 -0.39
C PRO A 135 -40.97 10.23 -1.81
N MET A 136 -39.89 10.20 -2.61
CA MET A 136 -39.99 10.34 -4.07
C MET A 136 -40.13 8.96 -4.71
N ASP A 137 -41.16 8.82 -5.54
CA ASP A 137 -41.51 7.63 -6.33
C ASP A 137 -40.70 7.65 -7.65
N PRO A 138 -39.84 6.66 -7.94
CA PRO A 138 -39.12 6.60 -9.21
C PRO A 138 -39.89 5.78 -10.26
N ASP A 139 -40.18 6.39 -11.40
CA ASP A 139 -40.66 5.69 -12.60
C ASP A 139 -39.56 4.80 -13.23
N PRO A 140 -39.90 3.65 -13.84
CA PRO A 140 -38.94 2.76 -14.46
C PRO A 140 -38.64 3.15 -15.92
N MET A 141 -37.34 3.22 -16.27
CA MET A 141 -36.90 3.16 -17.67
C MET A 141 -36.32 1.77 -17.97
N ASP A 142 -36.84 1.16 -19.03
CA ASP A 142 -36.46 -0.14 -19.57
C ASP A 142 -35.51 0.07 -20.77
N PRO A 143 -34.28 -0.49 -20.77
CA PRO A 143 -33.44 -0.49 -21.96
C PRO A 143 -33.39 -1.90 -22.60
N ASP A 144 -33.83 -1.99 -23.85
CA ASP A 144 -33.62 -3.17 -24.70
C ASP A 144 -32.11 -3.42 -24.97
N PRO A 145 -31.66 -4.69 -24.97
CA PRO A 145 -30.27 -5.03 -25.29
C PRO A 145 -30.05 -5.16 -26.81
N MET A 146 -28.98 -4.54 -27.32
CA MET A 146 -28.42 -4.88 -28.64
C MET A 146 -27.43 -6.03 -28.50
N ASP A 147 -27.60 -7.04 -29.36
CA ASP A 147 -26.75 -8.23 -29.47
C ASP A 147 -25.60 -7.96 -30.45
N PRO A 148 -24.32 -7.99 -30.02
CA PRO A 148 -23.18 -7.85 -30.93
C PRO A 148 -22.76 -9.21 -31.53
N ASP A 149 -22.54 -9.21 -32.84
CA ASP A 149 -22.07 -10.38 -33.61
C ASP A 149 -20.72 -10.94 -33.11
N PRO A 150 -20.49 -12.27 -33.18
CA PRO A 150 -19.27 -12.91 -32.71
C PRO A 150 -18.09 -12.64 -33.65
N VAL A 151 -16.98 -12.18 -33.07
CA VAL A 151 -15.68 -12.05 -33.74
C VAL A 151 -14.89 -13.34 -33.53
N ASP A 152 -14.37 -13.93 -34.62
CA ASP A 152 -13.52 -15.11 -34.57
C ASP A 152 -12.24 -14.84 -33.76
N PRO A 153 -11.88 -15.70 -32.77
CA PRO A 153 -10.70 -15.50 -31.96
C PRO A 153 -9.41 -15.73 -32.77
N VAL A 154 -8.51 -14.76 -32.69
CA VAL A 154 -7.12 -14.88 -33.14
C VAL A 154 -6.45 -15.98 -32.29
N PRO A 155 -5.66 -16.91 -32.87
CA PRO A 155 -4.94 -17.91 -32.10
C PRO A 155 -3.98 -17.23 -31.11
N GLU A 156 -4.25 -17.42 -29.81
CA GLU A 156 -3.35 -16.92 -28.77
C GLU A 156 -2.00 -17.66 -28.82
N PRO A 157 -0.88 -16.95 -28.56
CA PRO A 157 0.41 -17.59 -28.37
C PRO A 157 0.31 -18.60 -27.20
N PRO A 158 1.06 -19.71 -27.27
CA PRO A 158 1.01 -20.72 -26.22
C PRO A 158 1.37 -20.09 -24.86
N PRO A 159 0.60 -20.38 -23.79
CA PRO A 159 0.88 -19.83 -22.48
C PRO A 159 2.27 -20.24 -22.00
N PRO A 160 2.99 -19.37 -21.26
CA PRO A 160 4.26 -19.73 -20.66
C PRO A 160 4.10 -20.98 -19.79
N GLN A 161 5.05 -21.92 -19.90
CA GLN A 161 5.00 -23.19 -19.17
C GLN A 161 5.16 -22.93 -17.67
N GLN A 162 4.03 -22.90 -16.95
CA GLN A 162 3.98 -22.69 -15.51
C GLN A 162 4.64 -23.88 -14.78
N GLY A 163 5.45 -23.60 -13.75
CA GLY A 163 6.03 -24.61 -12.85
C GLY A 163 7.47 -25.06 -13.18
N VAL A 164 8.11 -24.45 -14.18
CA VAL A 164 9.55 -24.63 -14.43
C VAL A 164 10.29 -23.46 -13.81
N VAL A 165 10.91 -23.66 -12.65
CA VAL A 165 11.78 -22.65 -12.04
C VAL A 165 12.96 -22.43 -12.97
N THR A 166 13.10 -21.22 -13.49
CA THR A 166 14.13 -20.90 -14.51
C THR A 166 15.26 -20.07 -13.94
N GLU A 167 15.01 -19.32 -12.87
CA GLU A 167 15.96 -18.34 -12.35
C GLU A 167 15.76 -18.07 -10.87
N VAL A 168 16.86 -17.83 -10.16
CA VAL A 168 16.91 -17.27 -8.80
C VAL A 168 18.03 -16.24 -8.82
N THR A 169 17.69 -14.97 -8.62
CA THR A 169 18.60 -13.85 -8.88
C THR A 169 19.06 -13.16 -7.62
N ARG A 170 18.20 -13.05 -6.59
CA ARG A 170 18.43 -12.18 -5.44
C ARG A 170 17.84 -12.72 -4.15
N ALA A 171 18.43 -12.37 -3.01
CA ALA A 171 17.84 -12.48 -1.69
C ALA A 171 17.90 -11.11 -0.96
N SER A 172 16.85 -10.75 -0.21
CA SER A 172 16.78 -9.50 0.55
C SER A 172 16.11 -9.73 1.91
N PRO A 173 16.74 -9.39 3.06
CA PRO A 173 18.07 -8.79 3.18
C PRO A 173 19.16 -9.73 2.66
N ARG A 174 20.31 -9.16 2.30
CA ARG A 174 21.45 -9.93 1.74
C ARG A 174 22.21 -10.73 2.79
N ALA A 175 21.95 -10.48 4.07
CA ALA A 175 22.67 -11.13 5.14
C ALA A 175 21.79 -11.36 6.38
N GLY A 176 22.26 -12.23 7.26
CA GLY A 176 21.64 -12.48 8.56
C GLY A 176 22.63 -13.08 9.54
N GLU A 177 22.46 -12.72 10.81
CA GLU A 177 23.34 -13.17 11.87
C GLU A 177 23.13 -14.64 12.23
N GLN A 178 24.19 -15.32 12.64
CA GLN A 178 24.09 -16.61 13.31
C GLN A 178 23.09 -16.55 14.48
N GLY A 179 22.20 -17.53 14.56
CA GLY A 179 21.18 -17.60 15.61
C GLY A 179 19.94 -16.74 15.36
N ALA A 180 19.94 -15.90 14.32
CA ALA A 180 18.82 -15.04 14.01
C ALA A 180 17.69 -15.78 13.27
N GLN A 181 16.49 -15.20 13.37
CA GLN A 181 15.41 -15.43 12.42
C GLN A 181 15.27 -14.20 11.53
N VAL A 182 15.18 -14.42 10.22
CA VAL A 182 15.21 -13.36 9.20
C VAL A 182 14.09 -13.64 8.19
N ASN A 183 13.31 -12.62 7.85
CA ASN A 183 12.39 -12.70 6.72
C ASN A 183 13.17 -12.36 5.46
N VAL A 184 13.32 -13.32 4.56
CA VAL A 184 14.09 -13.17 3.32
C VAL A 184 13.17 -13.23 2.12
N TRP A 185 13.22 -12.20 1.30
CA TRP A 185 12.63 -12.15 -0.02
C TRP A 185 13.59 -12.71 -1.06
N ILE A 186 13.21 -13.81 -1.70
CA ILE A 186 13.98 -14.43 -2.79
C ILE A 186 13.30 -14.08 -4.12
N ALA A 187 14.02 -13.44 -5.03
CA ALA A 187 13.52 -13.08 -6.36
C ALA A 187 13.98 -14.10 -7.42
N GLY A 188 13.11 -14.38 -8.38
CA GLY A 188 13.41 -15.27 -9.51
C GLY A 188 12.23 -15.38 -10.47
N ARG A 189 12.22 -16.40 -11.32
CA ARG A 189 11.20 -16.55 -12.37
C ARG A 189 10.47 -17.88 -12.27
N SER A 190 9.16 -17.82 -12.53
CA SER A 190 8.26 -18.97 -12.63
C SER A 190 8.12 -19.76 -11.32
N PHE A 191 8.02 -19.03 -10.20
CA PHE A 191 7.74 -19.63 -8.91
C PHE A 191 6.25 -20.02 -8.81
N THR A 192 5.99 -21.25 -8.40
CA THR A 192 4.65 -21.84 -8.25
C THR A 192 4.52 -22.53 -6.91
N ASP A 193 3.33 -22.73 -6.39
CA ASP A 193 3.15 -23.33 -5.06
C ASP A 193 3.86 -24.69 -4.90
N GLY A 194 4.34 -24.99 -3.68
CA GLY A 194 5.03 -26.24 -3.35
C GLY A 194 6.48 -26.34 -3.84
N LEU A 195 7.18 -25.22 -3.93
CA LEU A 195 8.64 -25.19 -4.11
C LEU A 195 9.37 -25.77 -2.90
N ASP A 196 10.58 -26.25 -3.16
CA ASP A 196 11.57 -26.55 -2.12
C ASP A 196 12.69 -25.52 -2.20
N VAL A 197 12.96 -24.82 -1.10
CA VAL A 197 14.05 -23.84 -0.99
C VAL A 197 15.15 -24.43 -0.13
N LYS A 198 16.36 -24.48 -0.68
CA LYS A 198 17.56 -25.00 -0.03
C LYS A 198 18.66 -23.97 0.01
N PHE A 199 19.44 -24.01 1.07
CA PHE A 199 20.60 -23.17 1.27
C PHE A 199 21.85 -24.05 1.26
N SER A 200 22.92 -23.54 0.65
CA SER A 200 24.20 -24.27 0.56
C SER A 200 24.89 -24.50 1.90
N GLN A 201 24.58 -23.70 2.92
CA GLN A 201 25.16 -23.84 4.25
C GLN A 201 24.25 -24.66 5.18
N PRO A 202 24.83 -25.57 6.00
CA PRO A 202 24.07 -26.31 7.01
C PRO A 202 23.62 -25.38 8.13
N GLY A 203 22.48 -25.68 8.76
CA GLY A 203 21.93 -24.89 9.86
C GLY A 203 21.01 -23.74 9.41
N ILE A 204 20.87 -23.53 8.10
CA ILE A 204 19.88 -22.62 7.52
C ILE A 204 18.65 -23.42 7.08
N GLY A 205 17.47 -22.97 7.47
CA GLY A 205 16.20 -23.59 7.07
C GLY A 205 15.01 -22.71 7.40
N PRO A 206 13.78 -23.23 7.30
CA PRO A 206 12.60 -22.47 7.65
C PRO A 206 12.59 -22.17 9.15
N ALA A 207 12.20 -20.96 9.51
CA ALA A 207 11.82 -20.61 10.86
C ALA A 207 10.63 -21.48 11.28
N SER A 208 10.52 -21.75 12.58
CA SER A 208 9.44 -22.57 13.12
C SER A 208 8.73 -21.86 14.27
N PHE A 209 7.42 -22.02 14.30
CA PHE A 209 6.58 -21.59 15.41
C PHE A 209 5.98 -22.85 16.05
N ARG A 210 6.21 -23.04 17.35
CA ARG A 210 5.76 -24.23 18.10
C ARG A 210 6.22 -25.58 17.50
N GLY A 211 7.38 -25.59 16.85
CA GLY A 211 7.97 -26.78 16.23
C GLY A 211 7.46 -27.08 14.82
N GLU A 212 6.52 -26.29 14.30
CA GLU A 212 6.06 -26.37 12.91
C GLU A 212 6.78 -25.32 12.06
N ALA A 213 7.26 -25.71 10.88
CA ALA A 213 7.89 -24.78 9.96
C ALA A 213 6.87 -23.74 9.47
N LEU A 214 7.23 -22.46 9.53
CA LEU A 214 6.43 -21.38 8.97
C LEU A 214 6.34 -21.53 7.46
N ALA A 215 5.13 -21.39 6.92
CA ALA A 215 4.93 -21.43 5.49
C ALA A 215 5.56 -20.20 4.83
N TYR A 216 6.27 -20.40 3.72
CA TYR A 216 6.69 -19.30 2.87
C TYR A 216 5.53 -18.87 1.96
N GLY A 217 5.49 -17.59 1.58
CA GLY A 217 4.51 -17.05 0.64
C GLY A 217 5.11 -16.90 -0.75
N ILE A 218 4.36 -17.22 -1.80
CA ILE A 218 4.74 -16.87 -3.18
C ILE A 218 3.93 -15.67 -3.61
N VAL A 219 4.63 -14.65 -4.10
CA VAL A 219 4.02 -13.47 -4.70
C VAL A 219 4.36 -13.52 -6.18
N ARG A 220 3.35 -13.71 -7.02
CA ARG A 220 3.56 -13.74 -8.47
C ARG A 220 3.66 -12.32 -9.01
N ASN A 221 4.47 -12.13 -10.05
CA ASN A 221 4.66 -10.83 -10.71
C ASN A 221 5.07 -9.75 -9.70
N ALA A 222 5.91 -10.10 -8.74
CA ALA A 222 6.27 -9.24 -7.64
C ALA A 222 7.20 -8.08 -8.05
N GLU A 223 7.74 -8.10 -9.27
CA GLU A 223 8.46 -6.98 -9.87
C GLU A 223 7.63 -6.25 -10.96
N SER A 224 7.47 -4.93 -10.78
CA SER A 224 7.18 -3.98 -11.88
C SER A 224 8.47 -3.80 -12.71
N GLU A 225 8.52 -4.01 -14.02
CA GLU A 225 7.84 -3.24 -15.07
C GLU A 225 7.14 -4.08 -16.15
N ARG A 226 7.10 -5.41 -16.02
CA ARG A 226 6.39 -6.31 -16.95
C ARG A 226 5.75 -7.54 -16.29
N GLY A 227 5.79 -7.66 -14.95
CA GLY A 227 5.35 -8.87 -14.26
C GLY A 227 6.22 -10.09 -14.58
N GLU A 228 7.53 -9.89 -14.79
CA GLU A 228 8.43 -10.95 -15.26
C GLU A 228 9.03 -11.81 -14.13
N TYR A 229 9.07 -11.29 -12.90
CA TYR A 229 9.67 -11.98 -11.76
C TYR A 229 8.64 -12.27 -10.68
N ASP A 230 8.78 -13.44 -10.08
CA ASP A 230 8.05 -13.89 -8.91
C ASP A 230 8.95 -13.74 -7.67
N GLY A 231 8.30 -13.65 -6.51
CA GLY A 231 8.97 -13.54 -5.22
C GLY A 231 8.57 -14.65 -4.27
N ILE A 232 9.52 -15.08 -3.44
CA ILE A 232 9.26 -15.96 -2.30
C ILE A 232 9.54 -15.16 -1.03
N GLN A 233 8.53 -14.97 -0.20
CA GLN A 233 8.68 -14.50 1.17
C GLN A 233 9.00 -15.70 2.07
N TYR A 234 10.26 -15.84 2.45
CA TYR A 234 10.80 -16.99 3.17
C TYR A 234 11.19 -16.61 4.61
N TYR A 235 10.50 -17.17 5.59
CA TYR A 235 10.89 -17.02 7.00
C TYR A 235 12.04 -17.97 7.31
N MET A 236 13.24 -17.42 7.42
CA MET A 236 14.48 -18.16 7.59
C MET A 236 14.93 -18.19 9.04
N ARG A 237 15.44 -19.33 9.50
CA ARG A 237 16.21 -19.46 10.73
C ARG A 237 17.65 -19.82 10.39
N ILE A 238 18.59 -19.12 11.00
CA ILE A 238 20.02 -19.37 10.90
C ILE A 238 20.46 -19.95 12.25
N ALA A 239 20.95 -21.18 12.27
CA ALA A 239 21.44 -21.76 13.52
C ALA A 239 22.69 -21.02 14.03
N PRO A 240 22.92 -20.93 15.35
CA PRO A 240 24.12 -20.30 15.94
C PRO A 240 25.45 -20.87 15.42
N GLU A 241 25.45 -22.15 15.05
CA GLU A 241 26.61 -22.88 14.54
C GLU A 241 26.77 -22.85 13.02
N THR A 242 25.85 -22.18 12.30
CA THR A 242 25.92 -22.04 10.83
C THR A 242 27.22 -21.34 10.43
N PRO A 243 28.04 -21.88 9.51
CA PRO A 243 29.29 -21.23 9.12
C PRO A 243 29.09 -19.78 8.61
N VAL A 244 29.94 -18.84 9.03
CA VAL A 244 29.95 -17.48 8.45
C VAL A 244 30.43 -17.54 7.00
N GLY A 245 29.78 -16.79 6.11
CA GLY A 245 30.17 -16.69 4.70
C GLY A 245 28.99 -16.68 3.72
N PRO A 246 29.28 -16.70 2.40
CA PRO A 246 28.25 -16.66 1.36
C PRO A 246 27.41 -17.94 1.32
N VAL A 247 26.16 -17.77 0.94
CA VAL A 247 25.12 -18.79 0.85
C VAL A 247 24.50 -18.73 -0.54
N ASP A 248 24.68 -19.81 -1.30
CA ASP A 248 23.87 -20.10 -2.48
C ASP A 248 22.46 -20.52 -2.04
N VAL A 249 21.45 -20.05 -2.77
CA VAL A 249 20.03 -20.38 -2.58
C VAL A 249 19.55 -21.14 -3.81
N THR A 250 19.12 -22.38 -3.61
CA THR A 250 18.57 -23.24 -4.65
C THR A 250 17.06 -23.38 -4.46
N VAL A 251 16.29 -23.07 -5.51
CA VAL A 251 14.84 -23.26 -5.53
C VAL A 251 14.51 -24.39 -6.50
N THR A 252 13.71 -25.35 -6.03
CA THR A 252 13.27 -26.52 -6.81
C THR A 252 11.76 -26.51 -6.99
N GLY A 253 11.28 -26.54 -8.23
CA GLY A 253 9.87 -26.67 -8.56
C GLY A 253 9.33 -28.10 -8.43
N GLN A 254 8.01 -28.27 -8.40
CA GLN A 254 7.36 -29.58 -8.28
C GLN A 254 7.71 -30.55 -9.43
N GLY A 255 8.04 -30.03 -10.61
CA GLY A 255 8.51 -30.81 -11.75
C GLY A 255 9.98 -31.23 -11.68
N GLY A 256 10.70 -30.91 -10.59
CA GLY A 256 12.13 -31.16 -10.42
C GLY A 256 13.04 -30.14 -11.13
N SER A 257 12.47 -29.09 -11.71
CA SER A 257 13.23 -27.94 -12.23
C SER A 257 13.96 -27.24 -11.08
N THR A 258 15.22 -26.83 -11.29
CA THR A 258 16.02 -26.18 -10.25
C THR A 258 16.71 -24.94 -10.80
N ALA A 259 16.79 -23.89 -10.00
CA ALA A 259 17.65 -22.74 -10.25
C ALA A 259 18.39 -22.37 -8.96
N THR A 260 19.63 -21.86 -9.09
CA THR A 260 20.48 -21.51 -7.95
C THR A 260 21.06 -20.12 -8.14
N GLY A 261 20.72 -19.21 -7.23
CA GLY A 261 21.42 -17.94 -7.09
C GLY A 261 22.64 -18.15 -6.18
N ARG A 262 23.84 -17.88 -6.70
CA ARG A 262 25.09 -18.15 -5.98
C ARG A 262 25.51 -16.97 -5.13
N GLY A 263 25.80 -17.21 -3.86
CA GLY A 263 26.26 -16.18 -2.91
C GLY A 263 25.30 -15.01 -2.74
N ILE A 264 24.01 -15.19 -3.05
CA ILE A 264 23.01 -14.11 -3.00
C ILE A 264 22.59 -13.77 -1.57
N PHE A 265 22.99 -14.58 -0.59
CA PHE A 265 22.79 -14.35 0.83
C PHE A 265 24.12 -14.59 1.60
N GLN A 266 24.29 -14.01 2.78
CA GLN A 266 25.49 -14.16 3.61
C GLN A 266 25.15 -14.37 5.08
N VAL A 267 25.75 -15.38 5.71
CA VAL A 267 25.73 -15.52 7.17
C VAL A 267 26.87 -14.74 7.78
N VAL A 268 26.56 -13.96 8.82
CA VAL A 268 27.52 -13.12 9.56
C VAL A 268 27.54 -13.51 11.04
N ALA A 269 28.64 -13.22 11.74
CA ALA A 269 28.69 -13.47 13.18
C ALA A 269 27.74 -12.51 13.94
N PRO A 270 27.24 -12.87 15.13
CA PRO A 270 26.34 -12.01 15.89
C PRO A 270 27.01 -10.67 16.25
N GLY A 271 26.34 -9.56 15.94
CA GLY A 271 26.87 -8.21 16.14
C GLY A 271 27.98 -7.79 15.17
N GLU A 272 28.31 -8.62 14.18
CA GLU A 272 29.10 -8.19 13.03
C GLU A 272 28.18 -7.65 11.95
N GLU A 273 28.44 -6.41 11.55
CA GLU A 273 27.83 -5.86 10.34
C GLU A 273 28.31 -6.70 9.15
N PRO A 274 27.42 -7.11 8.23
CA PRO A 274 27.84 -7.79 7.02
C PRO A 274 28.95 -6.99 6.36
N PRO A 275 30.06 -7.64 5.94
CA PRO A 275 31.17 -6.91 5.35
C PRO A 275 30.61 -6.03 4.22
N PRO A 276 30.85 -4.71 4.26
CA PRO A 276 30.46 -3.87 3.15
C PRO A 276 31.14 -4.47 1.93
N LEU A 277 30.39 -4.72 0.86
CA LEU A 277 30.96 -5.26 -0.38
C LEU A 277 32.21 -4.43 -0.70
N PRO A 278 33.42 -5.02 -0.80
CA PRO A 278 34.57 -4.27 -1.26
C PRO A 278 34.38 -3.96 -2.76
N GLY A 279 33.69 -2.86 -3.06
CA GLY A 279 33.42 -2.31 -4.39
C GLY A 279 32.42 -3.02 -5.31
N ALA A 280 31.65 -4.02 -4.87
CA ALA A 280 31.30 -5.13 -5.76
C ALA A 280 29.99 -5.04 -6.56
N GLY A 281 29.75 -3.89 -7.19
CA GLY A 281 28.81 -3.77 -8.31
C GLY A 281 29.11 -2.49 -9.08
N ASP A 282 29.16 -2.58 -10.41
CA ASP A 282 28.93 -1.39 -11.20
C ASP A 282 27.48 -0.96 -10.95
N VAL A 283 27.13 0.32 -11.13
CA VAL A 283 25.70 0.65 -11.23
C VAL A 283 25.19 -0.08 -12.47
N ASP A 284 24.55 -1.21 -12.26
CA ASP A 284 24.18 -2.16 -13.32
C ASP A 284 22.94 -1.64 -14.03
N GLU A 285 21.88 -1.34 -13.28
CA GLU A 285 20.62 -0.85 -13.84
C GLU A 285 19.85 0.05 -12.87
N ILE A 286 19.13 1.03 -13.41
CA ILE A 286 18.12 1.80 -12.69
C ILE A 286 16.78 1.43 -13.32
N THR A 287 15.95 0.68 -12.60
CA THR A 287 14.75 0.03 -13.16
C THR A 287 13.46 0.76 -12.85
N GLY A 288 13.44 1.66 -11.85
CA GLY A 288 12.24 2.44 -11.60
C GLY A 288 12.32 3.48 -10.49
N ALA A 289 11.28 4.31 -10.45
CA ALA A 289 11.02 5.23 -9.36
C ALA A 289 9.54 5.28 -8.99
N SER A 290 9.29 5.70 -7.76
CA SER A 290 7.98 6.03 -7.23
C SER A 290 8.09 7.30 -6.37
N PRO A 291 7.23 8.30 -6.59
CA PRO A 291 6.23 8.37 -7.66
C PRO A 291 6.88 8.59 -9.05
N ARG A 292 6.20 8.17 -10.13
CA ARG A 292 6.63 8.43 -11.53
C ARG A 292 6.27 9.82 -12.06
N ALA A 293 5.49 10.60 -11.31
CA ALA A 293 5.17 11.98 -11.63
C ALA A 293 5.21 12.83 -10.37
N VAL A 294 5.86 14.00 -10.45
CA VAL A 294 6.00 14.96 -9.35
C VAL A 294 5.55 16.35 -9.81
N ARG A 295 4.87 17.11 -8.96
CA ARG A 295 4.42 18.46 -9.33
C ARG A 295 5.49 19.51 -9.10
N ALA A 296 5.61 20.45 -10.03
CA ALA A 296 6.35 21.69 -9.81
C ALA A 296 5.79 22.45 -8.58
N GLY A 297 6.68 22.99 -7.75
CA GLY A 297 6.36 23.78 -6.55
C GLY A 297 6.10 22.97 -5.28
N ARG A 298 6.44 21.68 -5.26
CA ARG A 298 6.22 20.78 -4.10
C ARG A 298 7.50 20.08 -3.67
N ASN A 299 7.56 19.76 -2.39
CA ASN A 299 8.53 18.80 -1.87
C ASN A 299 7.95 17.39 -2.01
N VAL A 300 8.79 16.41 -2.34
CA VAL A 300 8.37 15.04 -2.60
C VAL A 300 9.46 14.07 -2.20
N ALA A 301 9.09 12.95 -1.60
CA ALA A 301 9.99 11.82 -1.46
C ALA A 301 9.94 10.99 -2.74
N VAL A 302 11.09 10.71 -3.34
CA VAL A 302 11.23 9.83 -4.50
C VAL A 302 12.06 8.63 -4.07
N TRP A 303 11.45 7.46 -4.17
CA TRP A 303 12.10 6.18 -4.02
C TRP A 303 12.52 5.66 -5.39
N MET A 304 13.75 5.21 -5.52
CA MET A 304 14.29 4.65 -6.76
C MET A 304 14.87 3.26 -6.49
N TRP A 305 14.67 2.35 -7.42
CA TRP A 305 15.17 0.98 -7.32
C TRP A 305 15.87 0.57 -8.61
N GLY A 306 16.73 -0.44 -8.47
CA GLY A 306 17.65 -0.89 -9.50
C GLY A 306 18.61 -1.92 -8.94
N GLU A 307 19.64 -2.22 -9.71
CA GLU A 307 20.68 -3.18 -9.37
C GLU A 307 22.03 -2.47 -9.19
N GLY A 308 22.82 -2.97 -8.23
CA GLY A 308 24.19 -2.48 -8.01
C GLY A 308 24.32 -1.17 -7.23
N PHE A 309 23.28 -0.65 -6.56
CA PHE A 309 23.42 0.56 -5.74
C PHE A 309 24.26 0.29 -4.48
N ALA A 310 25.35 1.02 -4.30
CA ALA A 310 26.24 0.89 -3.15
C ALA A 310 25.92 1.93 -2.08
N GLU A 311 26.15 1.61 -0.80
CA GLU A 311 26.07 2.60 0.28
C GLU A 311 26.94 3.83 -0.04
N GLY A 312 26.39 5.02 0.19
CA GLY A 312 27.03 6.27 -0.20
C GLY A 312 26.91 6.61 -1.69
N ALA A 313 26.08 5.89 -2.46
CA ALA A 313 25.75 6.29 -3.83
C ALA A 313 25.17 7.70 -3.87
N GLU A 314 25.69 8.51 -4.78
CA GLU A 314 25.23 9.87 -5.03
C GLU A 314 24.17 9.86 -6.12
N VAL A 315 23.08 10.58 -5.91
CA VAL A 315 22.04 10.80 -6.92
C VAL A 315 22.10 12.22 -7.44
N THR A 316 22.04 12.36 -8.76
CA THR A 316 21.93 13.65 -9.43
C THR A 316 20.73 13.68 -10.38
N PHE A 317 20.07 14.83 -10.45
CA PHE A 317 18.88 15.05 -11.26
C PHE A 317 19.20 16.03 -12.39
N GLY A 318 18.88 15.66 -13.62
CA GLY A 318 19.20 16.44 -14.81
C GLY A 318 18.21 17.57 -15.13
N ALA A 319 17.12 17.70 -14.36
CA ALA A 319 16.10 18.72 -14.59
C ALA A 319 16.39 19.98 -13.74
N PRO A 320 16.44 21.19 -14.35
CA PRO A 320 16.59 22.43 -13.60
C PRO A 320 15.39 22.64 -12.66
N GLY A 321 15.68 23.11 -11.44
CA GLY A 321 14.65 23.31 -10.41
C GLY A 321 14.36 22.06 -9.56
N VAL A 322 15.11 20.97 -9.71
CA VAL A 322 15.05 19.82 -8.80
C VAL A 322 16.25 19.85 -7.85
N GLU A 323 15.98 20.00 -6.55
CA GLU A 323 17.01 20.09 -5.51
C GLU A 323 16.84 18.96 -4.49
N LEU A 324 17.94 18.36 -4.05
CA LEU A 324 17.95 17.48 -2.87
C LEU A 324 17.84 18.33 -1.60
N VAL A 325 16.87 17.99 -0.75
CA VAL A 325 16.64 18.63 0.56
C VAL A 325 17.45 17.94 1.66
N ALA A 326 17.76 16.67 1.46
CA ALA A 326 18.60 15.85 2.32
C ALA A 326 19.51 14.97 1.47
N PRO A 327 20.65 14.49 2.00
CA PRO A 327 21.47 13.49 1.32
C PRO A 327 20.63 12.28 0.92
N SER A 328 20.92 11.72 -0.25
CA SER A 328 20.33 10.47 -0.70
C SER A 328 20.66 9.36 0.29
N GLU A 329 19.65 8.61 0.70
CA GLU A 329 19.79 7.50 1.63
C GLU A 329 19.66 6.20 0.85
N VAL A 330 20.75 5.44 0.78
CA VAL A 330 20.70 4.07 0.27
C VAL A 330 20.12 3.22 1.37
N VAL A 331 18.92 2.71 1.13
CA VAL A 331 18.21 1.86 2.08
C VAL A 331 18.37 0.44 1.56
N GLU A 332 19.36 -0.25 2.12
CA GLU A 332 19.34 -1.71 2.19
C GLU A 332 18.27 -2.07 3.25
N GLU A 333 17.42 -3.07 3.02
CA GLU A 333 16.32 -3.49 3.92
C GLU A 333 14.93 -2.83 3.74
N ALA A 334 14.33 -2.91 2.55
CA ALA A 334 12.87 -2.95 2.53
C ALA A 334 12.40 -4.34 3.03
N GLN A 335 11.92 -4.45 4.26
CA GLN A 335 11.21 -5.65 4.75
C GLN A 335 9.79 -5.77 4.15
N ASN A 336 9.35 -4.75 3.40
CA ASN A 336 8.08 -4.70 2.69
C ASN A 336 8.26 -4.95 1.20
N ASN A 337 7.31 -5.64 0.58
CA ASN A 337 7.24 -5.88 -0.86
C ASN A 337 7.43 -4.56 -1.65
N PRO A 338 8.39 -4.48 -2.60
CA PRO A 338 9.14 -5.60 -3.19
C PRO A 338 10.56 -5.85 -2.65
N GLY A 339 10.84 -5.34 -1.46
CA GLY A 339 12.06 -5.67 -0.74
C GLY A 339 13.35 -5.25 -1.44
N TYR A 340 13.33 -4.09 -2.10
CA TYR A 340 14.49 -3.57 -2.82
C TYR A 340 15.51 -2.91 -1.90
N ALA A 341 16.79 -3.10 -2.23
CA ALA A 341 17.79 -2.06 -1.98
C ALA A 341 17.48 -0.91 -2.93
N GLY A 342 17.22 0.28 -2.39
CA GLY A 342 16.81 1.44 -3.17
C GLY A 342 17.49 2.69 -2.67
N VAL A 343 17.39 3.77 -3.46
CA VAL A 343 17.83 5.08 -3.02
C VAL A 343 16.62 5.94 -2.73
N ARG A 344 16.49 6.36 -1.47
CA ARG A 344 15.50 7.33 -1.04
C ARG A 344 16.04 8.74 -1.19
N ASN A 345 15.20 9.60 -1.76
CA ASN A 345 15.55 10.99 -2.02
C ASN A 345 14.43 11.89 -1.54
N TYR A 346 14.78 13.00 -0.92
CA TYR A 346 13.83 14.04 -0.55
C TYR A 346 14.09 15.24 -1.44
N LEU A 347 13.18 15.49 -2.38
CA LEU A 347 13.34 16.49 -3.41
C LEU A 347 12.48 17.71 -3.10
N LYS A 348 12.99 18.87 -3.45
CA LYS A 348 12.25 20.11 -3.61
C LYS A 348 12.18 20.42 -5.09
N ILE A 349 10.97 20.50 -5.62
CA ILE A 349 10.72 20.86 -7.01
C ILE A 349 10.31 22.33 -7.05
N ALA A 350 11.09 23.17 -7.72
CA ALA A 350 10.80 24.58 -7.88
C ALA A 350 9.45 24.81 -8.57
N ALA A 351 8.78 25.92 -8.26
CA ALA A 351 7.46 26.23 -8.84
C ALA A 351 7.52 26.49 -10.35
N ASP A 352 8.68 26.92 -10.85
CA ASP A 352 9.00 27.17 -12.25
C ASP A 352 9.77 26.02 -12.91
N ALA A 353 9.89 24.87 -12.24
CA ALA A 353 10.51 23.70 -12.83
C ALA A 353 9.75 23.28 -14.10
N ALA A 354 10.48 23.11 -15.20
CA ALA A 354 9.90 22.81 -16.49
C ALA A 354 9.24 21.41 -16.47
N PRO A 355 7.99 21.27 -16.97
CA PRO A 355 7.37 19.96 -17.12
C PRO A 355 8.14 19.06 -18.08
N GLY A 356 8.18 17.76 -17.80
CA GLY A 356 8.83 16.75 -18.63
C GLY A 356 9.63 15.70 -17.83
N PRO A 357 10.21 14.71 -18.53
CA PRO A 357 10.98 13.65 -17.88
C PRO A 357 12.22 14.20 -17.18
N VAL A 358 12.53 13.65 -16.01
CA VAL A 358 13.74 13.97 -15.24
C VAL A 358 14.77 12.88 -15.46
N PRO A 359 15.91 13.20 -16.11
CA PRO A 359 17.04 12.30 -16.13
C PRO A 359 17.59 12.12 -14.72
N VAL A 360 17.85 10.89 -14.31
CA VAL A 360 18.43 10.56 -13.01
C VAL A 360 19.73 9.84 -13.24
N THR A 361 20.81 10.30 -12.62
CA THR A 361 22.09 9.58 -12.60
C THR A 361 22.41 9.15 -11.18
N ILE A 362 22.70 7.86 -11.01
CA ILE A 362 23.17 7.30 -9.75
C ILE A 362 24.65 6.95 -9.95
N ARG A 363 25.50 7.40 -9.03
CA ARG A 363 26.94 7.16 -9.05
C ARG A 363 27.40 6.53 -7.75
N ASN A 364 27.98 5.34 -7.84
CA ASN A 364 28.54 4.66 -6.68
C ASN A 364 29.91 5.26 -6.27
N PRO A 365 30.34 5.07 -5.01
CA PRO A 365 31.67 5.51 -4.55
C PRO A 365 32.84 4.89 -5.33
N ASN A 366 32.66 3.71 -5.94
CA ASN A 366 33.64 3.08 -6.82
C ASN A 366 33.80 3.79 -8.19
N GLY A 367 32.96 4.81 -8.46
CA GLY A 367 33.01 5.65 -9.65
C GLY A 367 32.12 5.20 -10.80
N THR A 368 31.47 4.05 -10.67
CA THR A 368 30.52 3.53 -11.66
C THR A 368 29.22 4.33 -11.60
N GLN A 369 28.53 4.47 -12.73
CA GLN A 369 27.31 5.25 -12.80
C GLN A 369 26.39 4.76 -13.92
N ALA A 370 25.08 4.90 -13.70
CA ALA A 370 24.08 4.75 -14.74
C ALA A 370 23.17 5.97 -14.75
N THR A 371 22.63 6.27 -15.94
CA THR A 371 21.67 7.35 -16.14
C THR A 371 20.40 6.79 -16.74
N HIS A 372 19.26 7.02 -16.07
CA HIS A 372 17.95 6.75 -16.63
C HIS A 372 17.36 8.05 -17.19
N PRO A 373 16.89 8.08 -18.45
CA PRO A 373 16.52 9.34 -19.14
C PRO A 373 15.22 9.99 -18.66
N GLY A 374 14.40 9.28 -17.89
CA GLY A 374 13.09 9.76 -17.44
C GLY A 374 12.46 8.81 -16.44
N LEU A 375 13.12 8.63 -15.29
CA LEU A 375 12.66 7.69 -14.26
C LEU A 375 11.32 8.13 -13.63
N PHE A 376 11.11 9.45 -13.61
CA PHE A 376 9.85 10.12 -13.30
C PHE A 376 9.77 11.42 -14.12
N GLU A 377 8.60 12.04 -14.18
CA GLU A 377 8.36 13.32 -14.86
C GLU A 377 7.91 14.43 -13.90
N ILE A 378 8.25 15.67 -14.23
CA ILE A 378 7.67 16.86 -13.61
C ILE A 378 6.38 17.19 -14.37
N VAL A 379 5.28 17.29 -13.63
CA VAL A 379 4.00 17.78 -14.16
C VAL A 379 3.75 19.22 -13.70
N PRO A 380 3.00 20.02 -14.48
CA PRO A 380 2.73 21.41 -14.14
C PRO A 380 2.13 21.56 -12.73
N GLY A 381 2.62 22.55 -11.98
CA GLY A 381 1.96 23.03 -10.77
C GLY A 381 0.60 23.65 -11.14
N SER A 382 -0.38 23.58 -10.23
CA SER A 382 -1.78 24.00 -10.46
C SER A 382 -1.97 25.52 -10.62
N GLY A 383 -0.96 26.28 -11.07
CA GLY A 383 -1.05 27.75 -11.11
C GLY A 383 -0.05 28.53 -11.96
N ALA A 384 0.58 27.97 -12.99
CA ALA A 384 1.40 28.78 -13.88
C ALA A 384 1.25 28.38 -15.36
N ALA A 385 0.50 29.21 -16.11
CA ALA A 385 0.62 29.25 -17.57
C ALA A 385 1.99 29.85 -17.93
N PRO A 386 2.73 29.33 -18.92
CA PRO A 386 4.00 29.91 -19.32
C PRO A 386 3.79 31.22 -20.10
N GLY A 387 4.31 32.32 -19.56
CA GLY A 387 4.76 33.48 -20.32
C GLY A 387 3.70 34.55 -20.69
N ALA A 388 3.55 35.55 -19.82
CA ALA A 388 3.22 36.92 -20.25
C ALA A 388 3.97 37.92 -19.34
N PRO A 389 4.72 38.92 -19.87
CA PRO A 389 5.47 39.84 -19.03
C PRO A 389 4.60 40.96 -18.45
N GLY A 390 4.61 41.07 -17.12
CA GLY A 390 4.61 42.33 -16.37
C GLY A 390 3.30 43.13 -16.25
N ALA A 391 2.67 43.06 -15.08
CA ALA A 391 1.97 44.22 -14.49
C ALA A 391 2.12 44.19 -12.95
N PRO A 392 2.52 45.29 -12.30
CA PRO A 392 2.78 45.31 -10.86
C PRO A 392 1.53 45.65 -10.03
N GLY A 393 1.37 44.94 -8.91
CA GLY A 393 0.72 45.44 -7.71
C GLY A 393 -0.77 45.11 -7.54
N GLY A 394 -1.06 44.29 -6.52
CA GLY A 394 -2.42 44.11 -6.00
C GLY A 394 -2.49 42.95 -5.02
N GLY A 395 -2.18 43.20 -3.75
CA GLY A 395 -2.44 42.24 -2.68
C GLY A 395 -3.94 42.00 -2.55
N VAL A 396 -4.35 40.73 -2.58
CA VAL A 396 -5.74 40.35 -2.30
C VAL A 396 -5.74 39.13 -1.40
N ASN A 397 -6.52 39.28 -0.34
CA ASN A 397 -6.74 38.33 0.74
C ASN A 397 -7.29 37.01 0.21
N ASN A 398 -6.75 35.91 0.72
CA ASN A 398 -7.26 34.56 0.51
C ASN A 398 -8.62 34.43 1.25
N PRO A 399 -9.77 34.21 0.56
CA PRO A 399 -11.00 33.89 1.24
C PRO A 399 -11.03 32.38 1.52
N SER A 400 -11.08 32.02 2.79
CA SER A 400 -11.49 30.70 3.26
C SER A 400 -12.80 30.29 2.59
N ALA A 401 -12.77 29.21 1.81
CA ALA A 401 -13.97 28.51 1.37
C ALA A 401 -14.24 27.36 2.34
N VAL A 402 -15.25 27.59 3.18
CA VAL A 402 -15.92 26.63 4.06
C VAL A 402 -16.77 25.68 3.21
N GLY A 403 -16.70 24.38 3.51
CA GLY A 403 -17.55 23.33 2.96
C GLY A 403 -17.21 21.96 3.54
N ASP A 404 -17.65 21.72 4.78
CA ASP A 404 -17.89 20.42 5.44
C ASP A 404 -16.99 19.22 5.03
N GLY A 405 -15.69 19.35 5.30
CA GLY A 405 -14.82 18.22 5.58
C GLY A 405 -14.11 18.54 6.88
N GLY A 406 -14.39 17.81 7.96
CA GLY A 406 -13.69 17.96 9.23
C GLY A 406 -12.17 17.87 9.04
N PRO A 407 -11.36 18.43 9.96
CA PRO A 407 -9.91 18.35 9.87
C PRO A 407 -9.49 16.88 9.78
N CYS A 408 -8.81 16.54 8.68
CA CYS A 408 -8.16 15.25 8.47
C CYS A 408 -7.37 14.85 9.71
N PRO A 409 -7.72 13.77 10.43
CA PRO A 409 -6.81 13.17 11.39
C PRO A 409 -5.66 12.53 10.61
N ASP A 410 -4.43 12.90 10.95
CA ASP A 410 -3.17 12.50 10.31
C ASP A 410 -2.83 11.00 10.57
N GLU A 411 -3.77 10.08 10.34
CA GLU A 411 -3.44 8.66 10.37
C GLU A 411 -2.65 8.30 9.10
N GLN A 412 -1.33 8.16 9.25
CA GLN A 412 -0.44 7.53 8.27
C GLN A 412 -0.80 6.04 8.11
N THR A 413 -1.97 5.74 7.58
CA THR A 413 -2.44 4.38 7.30
C THR A 413 -1.79 3.84 6.04
N SER A 414 -1.52 2.54 6.01
CA SER A 414 -1.03 1.87 4.80
C SER A 414 -2.18 1.73 3.81
N VAL A 415 -1.99 2.09 2.53
CA VAL A 415 -2.99 1.82 1.48
C VAL A 415 -3.29 0.32 1.47
N GLU A 416 -4.51 -0.03 1.85
CA GLU A 416 -4.91 -1.43 2.00
C GLU A 416 -5.38 -2.00 0.65
N ALA A 417 -6.25 -1.25 -0.04
CA ALA A 417 -6.77 -1.63 -1.35
C ALA A 417 -7.26 -0.41 -2.15
N VAL A 418 -7.14 -0.48 -3.48
CA VAL A 418 -7.96 0.31 -4.41
C VAL A 418 -9.03 -0.65 -4.93
N VAL A 419 -10.29 -0.38 -4.62
CA VAL A 419 -11.40 -1.34 -4.80
C VAL A 419 -12.06 -1.17 -6.17
N ARG A 420 -12.43 0.07 -6.53
CA ARG A 420 -13.07 0.37 -7.83
C ARG A 420 -12.95 1.83 -8.20
N VAL A 421 -13.20 2.13 -9.48
CA VAL A 421 -13.27 3.50 -10.01
C VAL A 421 -14.60 3.69 -10.73
N VAL A 422 -15.27 4.83 -10.47
CA VAL A 422 -16.58 5.17 -11.02
C VAL A 422 -16.56 6.57 -11.64
N PRO A 423 -16.98 6.77 -12.89
CA PRO A 423 -17.44 5.75 -13.83
C PRO A 423 -16.29 4.89 -14.38
N ALA A 424 -16.58 3.64 -14.75
CA ALA A 424 -15.60 2.68 -15.28
C ALA A 424 -15.24 2.91 -16.76
N VAL A 425 -15.94 3.82 -17.45
CA VAL A 425 -15.65 4.24 -18.82
C VAL A 425 -15.69 5.77 -18.87
N LEU A 426 -14.63 6.38 -19.39
CA LEU A 426 -14.57 7.83 -19.61
C LEU A 426 -14.56 8.12 -21.11
N GLU A 427 -15.33 9.11 -21.54
CA GLU A 427 -15.41 9.50 -22.95
C GLU A 427 -14.35 10.56 -23.30
N PRO A 428 -13.60 10.41 -24.41
CA PRO A 428 -12.70 11.45 -24.91
C PRO A 428 -13.40 12.80 -25.12
N GLY A 429 -12.71 13.88 -24.75
CA GLY A 429 -13.21 15.25 -24.89
C GLY A 429 -14.17 15.72 -23.79
N THR A 430 -14.39 14.92 -22.74
CA THR A 430 -15.31 15.26 -21.64
C THR A 430 -14.56 15.70 -20.37
N THR A 431 -15.28 16.36 -19.46
CA THR A 431 -14.82 16.58 -18.08
C THR A 431 -15.77 15.88 -17.14
N VAL A 432 -15.25 14.98 -16.32
CA VAL A 432 -16.00 14.00 -15.53
C VAL A 432 -15.50 13.97 -14.08
N ASN A 433 -16.43 13.76 -13.14
CA ASN A 433 -16.06 13.47 -11.76
C ASN A 433 -15.85 11.95 -11.63
N VAL A 434 -14.65 11.58 -11.20
CA VAL A 434 -14.25 10.21 -10.96
C VAL A 434 -14.20 9.98 -9.45
N ALA A 435 -14.83 8.91 -8.98
CA ALA A 435 -14.75 8.44 -7.60
C ALA A 435 -13.85 7.20 -7.58
N ILE A 436 -12.72 7.30 -6.89
CA ILE A 436 -11.79 6.20 -6.64
C ILE A 436 -12.12 5.68 -5.24
N VAL A 437 -12.72 4.51 -5.16
CA VAL A 437 -13.13 3.88 -3.91
C VAL A 437 -12.05 2.90 -3.50
N GLY A 438 -11.60 2.98 -2.26
CA GLY A 438 -10.62 2.06 -1.70
C GLY A 438 -10.69 1.99 -0.20
N ARG A 439 -9.62 1.41 0.38
CA ARG A 439 -9.46 1.27 1.82
C ARG A 439 -8.16 1.91 2.28
N ALA A 440 -8.24 2.66 3.38
CA ALA A 440 -7.14 3.33 4.06
C ALA A 440 -6.39 4.34 3.17
N PHE A 441 -7.09 5.19 2.42
CA PHE A 441 -6.46 6.35 1.78
C PHE A 441 -6.22 7.43 2.82
N ALA A 442 -4.99 7.94 2.91
CA ALA A 442 -4.61 8.98 3.85
C ALA A 442 -4.78 10.37 3.22
N CYS A 443 -4.89 11.40 4.05
CA CYS A 443 -4.94 12.77 3.55
C CYS A 443 -3.64 13.15 2.85
N GLY A 444 -3.75 13.78 1.68
CA GLY A 444 -2.60 14.00 0.80
C GLY A 444 -2.20 12.76 -0.01
N ALA A 445 -3.02 11.69 0.00
CA ALA A 445 -2.87 10.59 -0.94
C ALA A 445 -2.84 11.11 -2.38
N ASN A 446 -1.87 10.60 -3.13
CA ASN A 446 -1.67 10.93 -4.53
C ASN A 446 -2.25 9.82 -5.40
N VAL A 447 -2.77 10.20 -6.56
CA VAL A 447 -3.36 9.26 -7.53
C VAL A 447 -2.56 9.33 -8.82
N ILE A 448 -2.14 8.17 -9.30
CA ILE A 448 -1.43 8.01 -10.56
C ILE A 448 -2.31 7.19 -11.50
N ILE A 449 -2.50 7.72 -12.71
CA ILE A 449 -3.18 7.05 -13.81
C ILE A 449 -2.22 7.09 -15.01
N PRO A 450 -1.60 5.95 -15.39
CA PRO A 450 -0.69 5.92 -16.52
C PRO A 450 -1.44 6.05 -17.84
N GLY A 451 -0.76 6.54 -18.88
CA GLY A 451 -1.34 6.78 -20.20
C GLY A 451 -1.83 8.22 -20.35
N GLY A 452 -1.30 8.94 -21.34
CA GLY A 452 -1.58 10.35 -21.57
C GLY A 452 -3.03 10.66 -21.93
N GLY A 453 -3.36 11.96 -21.96
CA GLY A 453 -4.70 12.46 -22.33
C GLY A 453 -5.67 12.64 -21.16
N LEU A 454 -5.21 12.57 -19.91
CA LEU A 454 -6.00 12.91 -18.72
C LEU A 454 -5.36 14.09 -18.00
N THR A 455 -6.17 15.10 -17.68
CA THR A 455 -5.71 16.30 -16.98
C THR A 455 -6.60 16.57 -15.77
N PRO A 456 -6.03 16.82 -14.57
CA PRO A 456 -6.81 17.19 -13.39
C PRO A 456 -7.47 18.55 -13.59
N ALA A 457 -8.79 18.61 -13.46
CA ALA A 457 -9.56 19.86 -13.50
C ALA A 457 -9.74 20.47 -12.10
N ALA A 458 -9.53 19.68 -11.05
CA ALA A 458 -9.52 20.12 -9.65
C ALA A 458 -8.59 19.21 -8.82
N GLU A 459 -8.21 19.69 -7.63
CA GLU A 459 -7.52 18.85 -6.64
C GLU A 459 -8.47 17.74 -6.16
N PRO A 460 -7.96 16.52 -5.92
CA PRO A 460 -8.77 15.44 -5.42
C PRO A 460 -9.23 15.70 -3.98
N ARG A 461 -10.50 15.41 -3.72
CA ARG A 461 -11.11 15.50 -2.39
C ARG A 461 -11.27 14.10 -1.81
N LEU A 462 -10.62 13.85 -0.69
CA LEU A 462 -10.81 12.63 0.08
C LEU A 462 -12.05 12.75 0.97
N VAL A 463 -12.85 11.68 1.01
CA VAL A 463 -14.01 11.53 1.89
C VAL A 463 -13.91 10.15 2.54
N HIS A 464 -14.07 10.10 3.86
CA HIS A 464 -14.17 8.84 4.61
C HIS A 464 -15.64 8.45 4.69
N ASP A 465 -15.92 7.14 4.64
CA ASP A 465 -17.21 6.63 5.04
C ASP A 465 -17.42 6.88 6.54
N ALA A 466 -18.64 7.26 6.93
CA ALA A 466 -18.94 7.61 8.31
C ALA A 466 -19.01 6.39 9.23
N ASP A 467 -19.34 5.22 8.66
CA ASP A 467 -19.54 3.97 9.38
C ASP A 467 -18.29 3.06 9.36
N ASP A 468 -17.48 3.14 8.28
CA ASP A 468 -16.13 2.53 8.22
C ASP A 468 -15.07 3.57 7.79
N PRO A 469 -14.29 4.16 8.72
CA PRO A 469 -13.30 5.18 8.37
C PRO A 469 -12.15 4.65 7.49
N LEU A 470 -11.99 3.32 7.40
CA LEU A 470 -11.07 2.72 6.44
C LEU A 470 -11.65 2.77 5.03
N GLU A 471 -12.97 2.69 4.84
CA GLU A 471 -13.57 2.94 3.53
C GLU A 471 -13.41 4.41 3.16
N THR A 472 -12.72 4.62 2.04
CA THR A 472 -12.30 5.95 1.60
C THR A 472 -12.64 6.12 0.13
N THR A 473 -13.20 7.28 -0.19
CA THR A 473 -13.49 7.67 -1.57
C THR A 473 -12.74 8.95 -1.89
N LEU A 474 -11.90 8.87 -2.91
CA LEU A 474 -11.20 10.03 -3.46
C LEU A 474 -11.96 10.50 -4.70
N PHE A 475 -12.61 11.66 -4.58
CA PHE A 475 -13.32 12.32 -5.67
C PHE A 475 -12.36 13.20 -6.44
N TRP A 476 -12.26 12.97 -7.75
CA TRP A 476 -11.33 13.68 -8.61
C TRP A 476 -12.00 14.11 -9.91
N LYS A 477 -11.96 15.41 -10.20
CA LYS A 477 -12.48 15.95 -11.45
C LYS A 477 -11.39 15.89 -12.53
N LEU A 478 -11.63 15.13 -13.59
CA LEU A 478 -10.70 14.90 -14.69
C LEU A 478 -11.26 15.43 -16.01
N THR A 479 -10.41 16.05 -16.82
CA THR A 479 -10.67 16.34 -18.23
C THR A 479 -9.96 15.31 -19.09
N VAL A 480 -10.72 14.60 -19.91
CA VAL A 480 -10.23 13.64 -20.89
C VAL A 480 -10.01 14.36 -22.21
N ALA A 481 -8.78 14.33 -22.73
CA ALA A 481 -8.45 14.96 -24.00
C ALA A 481 -9.21 14.26 -25.15
N PRO A 482 -9.59 14.99 -26.22
CA PRO A 482 -10.26 14.40 -27.38
C PRO A 482 -9.43 13.31 -28.09
N ASP A 483 -8.11 13.35 -27.93
CA ASP A 483 -7.14 12.42 -28.49
C ASP A 483 -6.58 11.42 -27.45
N ALA A 484 -7.20 11.35 -26.25
CA ALA A 484 -6.84 10.37 -25.24
C ALA A 484 -6.92 8.94 -25.82
N THR A 485 -5.83 8.18 -25.70
CA THR A 485 -5.72 6.85 -26.32
C THR A 485 -6.79 5.91 -25.76
N PRO A 486 -7.64 5.28 -26.58
CA PRO A 486 -8.64 4.33 -26.08
C PRO A 486 -7.99 3.13 -25.38
N GLY A 487 -8.71 2.53 -24.42
CA GLY A 487 -8.28 1.30 -23.75
C GLY A 487 -8.25 1.39 -22.22
N PRO A 488 -7.88 0.28 -21.55
CA PRO A 488 -7.88 0.18 -20.09
C PRO A 488 -6.84 1.12 -19.47
N ARG A 489 -7.09 1.49 -18.21
CA ARG A 489 -6.25 2.34 -17.38
C ARG A 489 -6.16 1.76 -15.98
N ASP A 490 -4.94 1.58 -15.51
CA ASP A 490 -4.66 1.23 -14.13
C ASP A 490 -4.80 2.47 -13.25
N VAL A 491 -5.08 2.29 -11.97
CA VAL A 491 -5.09 3.39 -10.99
C VAL A 491 -4.27 3.00 -9.79
N THR A 492 -3.22 3.76 -9.50
CA THR A 492 -2.40 3.60 -8.31
C THR A 492 -2.71 4.72 -7.33
N VAL A 493 -2.99 4.37 -6.08
CA VAL A 493 -3.09 5.33 -4.98
C VAL A 493 -1.88 5.17 -4.07
N ILE A 494 -1.26 6.28 -3.69
CA ILE A 494 -0.06 6.35 -2.86
C ILE A 494 -0.34 7.26 -1.68
N ASN A 495 -0.26 6.74 -0.46
CA ASN A 495 -0.38 7.56 0.75
C ASN A 495 0.94 8.31 1.04
N PRO A 496 0.93 9.38 1.85
CA PRO A 496 2.16 10.12 2.20
C PRO A 496 3.23 9.29 2.93
N ASN A 497 2.85 8.17 3.55
CA ASN A 497 3.78 7.19 4.11
C ASN A 497 4.36 6.21 3.06
N ASN A 498 4.12 6.50 1.77
CA ASN A 498 4.59 5.76 0.59
C ASN A 498 4.06 4.34 0.43
N THR A 499 3.05 3.96 1.19
CA THR A 499 2.30 2.74 0.91
C THR A 499 1.43 2.96 -0.31
N SER A 500 1.30 1.93 -1.15
CA SER A 500 0.56 2.06 -2.40
C SER A 500 -0.14 0.78 -2.81
N LYS A 501 -1.25 0.93 -3.51
CA LYS A 501 -1.94 -0.17 -4.20
C LYS A 501 -2.36 0.26 -5.59
N THR A 502 -2.33 -0.68 -6.52
CA THR A 502 -2.77 -0.48 -7.90
C THR A 502 -3.98 -1.36 -8.16
N LEU A 503 -5.04 -0.75 -8.69
CA LEU A 503 -6.14 -1.48 -9.30
C LEU A 503 -5.88 -1.56 -10.82
N PRO A 504 -5.53 -2.75 -11.36
CA PRO A 504 -5.33 -2.91 -12.80
C PRO A 504 -6.67 -2.78 -13.54
N ALA A 505 -6.63 -2.18 -14.73
CA ALA A 505 -7.79 -1.93 -15.59
C ALA A 505 -8.99 -1.32 -14.83
N ALA A 506 -8.71 -0.41 -13.91
CA ALA A 506 -9.67 0.23 -13.02
C ALA A 506 -10.80 0.95 -13.78
N PHE A 507 -10.48 1.54 -14.93
CA PHE A 507 -11.46 2.08 -15.88
C PHE A 507 -10.90 2.01 -17.31
N SER A 508 -11.68 2.42 -18.31
CA SER A 508 -11.22 2.52 -19.71
C SER A 508 -11.57 3.86 -20.35
N ILE A 509 -10.74 4.30 -21.30
CA ILE A 509 -11.09 5.39 -22.21
C ILE A 509 -11.86 4.78 -23.38
N GLY A 510 -13.09 5.24 -23.57
CA GLY A 510 -13.94 4.82 -24.69
C GLY A 510 -13.35 5.22 -26.04
N THR A 511 -13.73 4.53 -27.11
CA THR A 511 -13.29 4.80 -28.49
C THR A 511 -14.03 5.99 -29.13
N GLY A 512 -14.49 6.94 -28.30
CA GLY A 512 -15.36 8.05 -28.70
C GLY A 512 -14.88 8.71 -29.98
N SER A 513 -15.63 8.52 -31.07
CA SER A 513 -15.36 9.20 -32.34
C SER A 513 -15.48 10.69 -32.10
N ALA A 514 -14.35 11.40 -32.13
CA ALA A 514 -14.31 12.85 -32.16
C ALA A 514 -14.98 13.35 -33.45
N ARG A 515 -16.31 13.42 -33.48
CA ARG A 515 -17.01 14.24 -34.48
C ARG A 515 -16.90 15.68 -34.03
N SER A 516 -15.82 16.30 -34.50
CA SER A 516 -15.68 17.75 -34.62
C SER A 516 -16.97 18.34 -35.19
N ALA A 517 -17.75 19.00 -34.34
CA ALA A 517 -18.84 19.88 -34.76
C ALA A 517 -18.22 21.09 -35.46
N ASN A 518 -18.10 21.03 -36.80
CA ASN A 518 -18.13 22.19 -37.69
C ASN A 518 -18.09 21.74 -39.15
N ALA A 519 -19.27 21.53 -39.75
CA ALA A 519 -19.52 21.85 -41.17
C ALA A 519 -21.01 21.75 -41.48
N GLY A 520 -21.57 22.87 -41.95
CA GLY A 520 -22.51 22.85 -43.07
C GLY A 520 -23.96 22.48 -42.77
N VAL A 521 -24.75 23.53 -42.56
CA VAL A 521 -26.18 23.56 -42.87
C VAL A 521 -26.44 22.90 -44.24
N ALA A 522 -27.23 21.83 -44.27
CA ALA A 522 -27.88 21.37 -45.49
C ALA A 522 -29.30 20.88 -45.16
N PHE A 523 -30.25 21.78 -45.44
CA PHE A 523 -31.66 21.47 -45.59
C PHE A 523 -31.85 20.39 -46.66
N CYS A 524 -32.58 19.32 -46.34
CA CYS A 524 -33.44 18.65 -47.30
C CYS A 524 -34.77 18.29 -46.63
N ARG A 525 -35.84 18.75 -47.27
CA ARG A 525 -37.24 18.66 -46.88
C ARG A 525 -37.93 17.64 -47.81
N ALA A 526 -38.95 16.98 -47.29
CA ALA A 526 -40.03 16.24 -47.98
C ALA A 526 -39.69 14.79 -48.42
N GLN A 527 -40.58 13.78 -48.36
CA GLN A 527 -42.06 13.76 -48.46
C GLN A 527 -42.72 12.60 -47.66
N PRO A 528 -44.05 12.68 -47.43
CA PRO A 528 -44.89 11.62 -46.87
C PRO A 528 -45.62 10.77 -47.93
N GLY A 529 -46.01 9.55 -47.54
CA GLY A 529 -46.87 8.61 -48.28
C GLY A 529 -46.21 7.22 -48.38
N ARG A 530 -46.89 6.08 -48.28
CA ARG A 530 -48.32 5.76 -48.40
C ARG A 530 -48.52 4.28 -48.03
N ASP A 531 -49.73 3.96 -47.60
CA ASP A 531 -50.49 2.72 -47.84
C ASP A 531 -50.11 1.41 -47.13
N ALA A 532 -50.96 1.06 -46.14
CA ALA A 532 -51.43 -0.31 -45.89
C ALA A 532 -52.37 -0.76 -47.03
N PRO A 533 -52.68 -2.07 -47.22
CA PRO A 533 -53.78 -2.67 -46.43
C PRO A 533 -53.72 -4.21 -46.24
N GLY A 534 -54.54 -4.74 -45.32
CA GLY A 534 -54.96 -6.16 -45.35
C GLY A 534 -55.29 -6.80 -44.00
N ALA A 535 -56.50 -6.57 -43.48
CA ALA A 535 -57.16 -7.35 -42.41
C ALA A 535 -57.64 -8.73 -42.96
N PRO A 536 -58.57 -9.53 -42.35
CA PRO A 536 -59.28 -9.48 -41.04
C PRO A 536 -59.56 -10.87 -40.34
N TRP A 537 -60.45 -10.84 -39.32
CA TRP A 537 -61.27 -11.92 -38.65
C TRP A 537 -60.70 -12.54 -37.36
N LEU A 538 -61.45 -12.90 -36.30
CA LEU A 538 -62.76 -12.60 -35.69
C LEU A 538 -62.76 -13.39 -34.34
N LEU A 539 -62.91 -12.77 -33.17
CA LEU A 539 -64.08 -12.77 -32.26
C LEU A 539 -64.44 -14.07 -31.49
N LEU A 540 -64.79 -13.85 -30.21
CA LEU A 540 -65.69 -14.61 -29.30
C LEU A 540 -65.16 -15.70 -28.34
N GLY A 541 -65.38 -15.43 -27.05
CA GLY A 541 -66.02 -16.33 -26.08
C GLY A 541 -65.18 -16.66 -24.83
N LEU A 542 -65.47 -16.20 -23.61
CA LEU A 542 -66.62 -16.43 -22.69
C LEU A 542 -66.25 -17.39 -21.52
N LEU A 543 -66.60 -16.96 -20.30
CA LEU A 543 -66.70 -17.67 -19.00
C LEU A 543 -65.40 -18.19 -18.34
N ALA A 544 -64.95 -17.70 -17.18
CA ALA A 544 -65.54 -17.76 -15.83
C ALA A 544 -65.61 -19.18 -15.22
N LEU A 545 -64.77 -19.50 -14.21
CA LEU A 545 -65.17 -19.81 -12.81
C LEU A 545 -64.03 -20.36 -11.93
N ARG A 546 -63.97 -19.81 -10.70
CA ARG A 546 -63.79 -20.44 -9.37
C ARG A 546 -62.50 -21.24 -9.00
N ARG A 547 -61.82 -20.67 -7.99
CA ARG A 547 -61.56 -21.20 -6.62
C ARG A 547 -61.38 -22.73 -6.45
N ARG A 548 -60.26 -23.17 -5.85
CA ARG A 548 -60.09 -23.41 -4.40
C ARG A 548 -58.69 -23.95 -4.03
N LYS A 549 -58.24 -23.54 -2.84
CA LYS A 549 -57.11 -24.06 -2.02
C LYS A 549 -57.28 -25.52 -1.58
N SER A 550 -56.12 -26.16 -1.34
CA SER A 550 -55.73 -27.21 -0.36
C SER A 550 -54.94 -28.30 -1.10
N ARG A 551 -53.73 -28.71 -0.74
CA ARG A 551 -52.91 -28.63 0.47
C ARG A 551 -51.47 -28.33 0.08
#